data_AF-A0A7S3F748-F1
#
_entry.id   AF-A0A7S3F748-F1
#
_cell.length_a   1.000
_cell.length_b   1.000
_cell.length_c   1.000
_cell.angle_alpha   90.00
_cell.angle_beta   90.00
_cell.angle_gamma   90.00
#
_symmetry.space_group_name_H-M   'P 1'
#
loop_
_entity.id
_entity.type
_entity.pdbx_description
1 polymer ?
#
loop_
_entity_poly.entity_id
_entity_poly.type
_entity_poly.pdbx_seq_one_letter_code
_entity_poly.pdbx_strand_id
1 'polypeptide(L)'
;PPTWECPDMFKLPQKSTQNGDDNMWVFKASGALTPGAHGVGTEYWATGMFTGRSFIPSGSGSAFMVPNDAQRCDYGTFYASKSFYDPLSGEQLLFGWVQEEQGSPILEWASVQSIPRVIREDP
;
A
#
# COMPACT_ATOMS: atom_id res chain seq x y z
N PRO A 1 9.04 -19.32 -2.70
CA PRO A 1 8.42 -18.38 -1.73
C PRO A 1 7.67 -17.31 -2.52
N PRO A 2 6.64 -16.67 -1.94
CA PRO A 2 6.05 -15.49 -2.58
C PRO A 2 7.11 -14.39 -2.76
N THR A 3 7.06 -13.67 -3.88
CA THR A 3 7.93 -12.53 -4.16
C THR A 3 7.28 -11.26 -3.61
N TRP A 4 8.03 -10.49 -2.84
CA TRP A 4 7.63 -9.17 -2.34
C TRP A 4 8.35 -8.08 -3.12
N GLU A 5 7.61 -7.08 -3.56
CA GLU A 5 8.07 -6.03 -4.46
C GLU A 5 7.59 -4.65 -3.97
N CYS A 6 8.19 -3.61 -4.53
CA CYS A 6 7.75 -2.23 -4.38
C CYS A 6 7.40 -1.80 -2.94
N PRO A 7 8.30 -1.99 -1.95
CA PRO A 7 8.06 -1.52 -0.60
C PRO A 7 7.87 0.00 -0.58
N ASP A 8 7.05 0.48 0.34
CA ASP A 8 6.81 1.89 0.60
C ASP A 8 6.51 2.11 2.08
N MET A 9 6.88 3.28 2.59
CA MET A 9 6.73 3.61 4.00
C MET A 9 6.50 5.10 4.20
N PHE A 10 5.40 5.45 4.87
CA PHE A 10 4.98 6.84 5.06
C PHE A 10 4.24 7.01 6.39
N LYS A 11 4.07 8.27 6.80
CA LYS A 11 3.31 8.65 7.99
C LYS A 11 1.92 9.13 7.59
N LEU A 12 0.91 8.71 8.33
CA LEU A 12 -0.42 9.31 8.30
C LEU A 12 -0.67 10.07 9.60
N PRO A 13 -1.27 11.27 9.56
CA PRO A 13 -1.67 11.99 10.75
C PRO A 13 -2.81 11.22 11.46
N GLN A 14 -2.66 10.91 12.76
CA GLN A 14 -3.77 10.39 13.56
C GLN A 14 -4.71 11.54 13.96
N LYS A 15 -6.02 11.30 13.85
CA LYS A 15 -7.02 12.35 14.09
C LYS A 15 -7.32 12.65 15.56
N SER A 16 -6.84 11.86 16.53
CA SER A 16 -7.34 11.96 17.91
C SER A 16 -6.36 11.64 19.04
N THR A 17 -5.24 12.36 19.15
CA THR A 17 -4.61 12.54 20.47
C THR A 17 -4.30 14.01 20.70
N GLN A 18 -4.59 14.50 21.91
CA GLN A 18 -4.47 15.91 22.31
C GLN A 18 -3.03 16.46 22.26
N ASN A 19 -2.05 15.62 21.87
CA ASN A 19 -0.64 15.93 21.75
C ASN A 19 -0.20 15.50 20.35
N GLY A 20 -0.05 16.46 19.43
CA GLY A 20 0.10 16.26 17.97
C GLY A 20 1.37 15.55 17.46
N ASP A 21 1.84 14.50 18.14
CA ASP A 21 3.05 13.74 17.79
C ASP A 21 2.78 12.29 17.36
N ASP A 22 1.57 11.76 17.53
CA ASP A 22 1.27 10.36 17.20
C ASP A 22 0.95 10.19 15.70
N ASN A 23 1.99 10.28 14.87
CA ASN A 23 1.88 9.87 13.47
C ASN A 23 1.92 8.34 13.39
N MET A 24 0.92 7.73 12.77
CA MET A 24 0.90 6.31 12.48
C MET A 24 1.81 6.03 11.28
N TRP A 25 2.75 5.10 11.42
CA TRP A 25 3.52 4.63 10.26
C TRP A 25 2.73 3.57 9.51
N VAL A 26 2.72 3.69 8.19
CA VAL A 26 2.23 2.67 7.28
C VAL A 26 3.42 2.08 6.55
N PHE A 27 3.54 0.75 6.59
CA PHE A 27 4.43 -0.02 5.73
C PHE A 27 3.57 -0.77 4.72
N LYS A 28 3.93 -0.65 3.45
CA LYS A 28 3.18 -1.24 2.34
C LYS A 28 4.12 -2.00 1.42
N ALA A 29 3.68 -3.11 0.86
CA ALA A 29 4.41 -3.86 -0.15
C ALA A 29 3.48 -4.59 -1.12
N SER A 30 3.96 -4.74 -2.35
CA SER A 30 3.27 -5.45 -3.43
C SER A 30 3.69 -6.91 -3.39
N GLY A 31 2.74 -7.84 -3.57
CA GLY A 31 3.08 -9.25 -3.52
C GLY A 31 1.87 -10.16 -3.68
N ALA A 32 2.11 -11.44 -3.96
CA ALA A 32 1.08 -12.46 -4.04
C ALA A 32 1.20 -13.45 -2.89
N LEU A 33 0.07 -13.86 -2.33
CA LEU A 33 -0.01 -14.96 -1.35
C LEU A 33 0.31 -16.33 -1.96
N THR A 34 0.11 -16.48 -3.27
CA THR A 34 0.29 -17.75 -3.97
C THR A 34 1.73 -17.90 -4.47
N PRO A 35 2.46 -18.96 -4.06
CA PRO A 35 3.81 -19.23 -4.57
C PRO A 35 3.82 -19.43 -6.09
N GLY A 36 4.74 -18.77 -6.79
CA GLY A 36 4.91 -18.91 -8.25
C GLY A 36 3.99 -18.04 -9.10
N ALA A 37 3.04 -17.31 -8.50
CA ALA A 37 2.39 -16.21 -9.19
C ALA A 37 3.39 -15.06 -9.32
N HIS A 38 3.73 -14.66 -10.56
CA HIS A 38 4.30 -13.33 -10.78
C HIS A 38 3.24 -12.34 -10.31
N GLY A 39 3.58 -11.53 -9.30
CA GLY A 39 2.65 -10.78 -8.48
C GLY A 39 1.80 -9.83 -9.31
N VAL A 40 0.61 -10.26 -9.67
CA VAL A 40 -0.40 -9.35 -10.22
C VAL A 40 -1.60 -9.40 -9.30
N GLY A 41 -1.93 -8.23 -8.74
CA GLY A 41 -3.26 -7.97 -8.22
C GLY A 41 -3.40 -7.87 -6.70
N THR A 42 -2.33 -7.96 -5.90
CA THR A 42 -2.46 -7.68 -4.47
C THR A 42 -1.35 -6.81 -3.90
N GLU A 43 -1.81 -5.84 -3.13
CA GLU A 43 -1.04 -4.84 -2.42
C GLU A 43 -1.44 -4.95 -0.96
N TYR A 44 -0.47 -5.08 -0.07
CA TYR A 44 -0.73 -5.23 1.36
C TYR A 44 -0.15 -4.06 2.14
N TRP A 45 -0.83 -3.70 3.22
CA TRP A 45 -0.39 -2.65 4.12
C TRP A 45 -0.44 -3.13 5.58
N ALA A 46 0.40 -2.51 6.39
CA ALA A 46 0.46 -2.69 7.82
C ALA A 46 0.66 -1.32 8.46
N THR A 47 -0.06 -1.05 9.54
CA THR A 47 0.18 0.10 10.39
C THR A 47 1.10 -0.29 11.53
N GLY A 48 1.90 0.62 12.07
CA GLY A 48 2.87 0.28 13.10
C GLY A 48 3.63 1.46 13.67
N MET A 49 4.61 1.14 14.51
CA MET A 49 5.61 2.07 15.00
C MET A 49 6.93 1.84 14.26
N PHE A 50 7.60 2.93 13.86
CA PHE A 50 8.95 2.87 13.33
C PHE A 50 9.93 3.53 14.29
N THR A 51 10.94 2.79 14.72
CA THR A 51 11.94 3.26 15.69
C THR A 51 13.10 4.03 15.05
N GLY A 52 13.04 4.31 13.73
CA GLY A 52 14.18 4.75 12.93
C GLY A 52 15.06 3.60 12.44
N ARG A 53 14.86 2.39 12.97
CA ARG A 53 15.60 1.17 12.59
C ARG A 53 14.72 -0.01 12.26
N SER A 54 13.63 -0.18 13.00
CA SER A 54 12.73 -1.32 12.89
C SER A 54 11.29 -0.85 12.80
N PHE A 55 10.52 -1.49 11.91
CA PHE A 55 9.06 -1.37 11.88
C PHE A 55 8.46 -2.47 12.76
N ILE A 56 7.60 -2.07 13.68
CA ILE A 56 6.88 -2.94 14.60
C ILE A 56 5.39 -2.82 14.24
N PRO A 57 4.80 -3.82 13.57
CA PRO A 57 3.39 -3.78 13.19
C PRO A 57 2.48 -3.65 14.42
N SER A 58 1.44 -2.82 14.30
CA SER A 58 0.35 -2.68 15.26
C SER A 58 -0.70 -3.77 15.03
N GLY A 59 -1.24 -4.32 16.13
CA GLY A 59 -2.25 -5.39 16.12
C GLY A 59 -1.78 -6.65 16.82
N SER A 60 -2.73 -7.48 17.27
CA SER A 60 -2.44 -8.77 17.93
C SER A 60 -3.37 -9.87 17.41
N GLY A 61 -2.82 -11.07 17.22
CA GLY A 61 -3.55 -12.24 16.70
C GLY A 61 -3.39 -12.47 15.20
N SER A 62 -3.88 -13.63 14.72
CA SER A 62 -3.72 -14.08 13.33
C SER A 62 -4.36 -13.16 12.28
N ALA A 63 -5.39 -12.39 12.66
CA ALA A 63 -6.05 -11.40 11.81
C ALA A 63 -5.18 -10.16 11.49
N PHE A 64 -4.04 -10.00 12.16
CA PHE A 64 -3.07 -8.92 11.92
C PHE A 64 -1.75 -9.44 11.33
N MET A 65 -1.68 -10.74 11.04
CA MET A 65 -0.56 -11.31 10.30
C MET A 65 -0.70 -10.91 8.85
N VAL A 66 0.13 -9.98 8.40
CA VAL A 66 0.29 -9.65 6.99
C VAL A 66 1.07 -10.79 6.34
N PRO A 67 0.69 -11.25 5.15
CA PRO A 67 -0.50 -10.88 4.38
C PRO A 67 -1.79 -11.61 4.82
N ASN A 68 -2.88 -10.85 4.97
CA ASN A 68 -4.25 -11.39 5.04
C ASN A 68 -5.23 -10.51 4.23
N ASP A 69 -6.42 -11.05 3.93
CA ASP A 69 -7.40 -10.39 3.04
C ASP A 69 -8.00 -9.09 3.60
N ALA A 70 -7.92 -8.85 4.91
CA ALA A 70 -8.38 -7.61 5.53
C ALA A 70 -7.36 -6.45 5.36
N GLN A 71 -6.13 -6.74 4.94
CA GLN A 71 -5.05 -5.77 4.80
C GLN A 71 -4.66 -5.49 3.34
N ARG A 72 -5.60 -5.70 2.42
CA ARG A 72 -5.41 -5.35 1.01
C ARG A 72 -5.61 -3.85 0.79
N CYS A 73 -4.80 -3.23 -0.07
CA CYS A 73 -5.00 -1.84 -0.50
C CYS A 73 -6.14 -1.70 -1.53
N ASP A 74 -6.38 -2.75 -2.30
CA ASP A 74 -7.34 -2.78 -3.40
C ASP A 74 -7.80 -4.24 -3.65
N TYR A 75 -9.03 -4.41 -4.13
CA TYR A 75 -9.64 -5.71 -4.42
C TYR A 75 -9.71 -6.04 -5.92
N GLY A 76 -9.18 -5.16 -6.77
CA GLY A 76 -9.09 -5.29 -8.23
C GLY A 76 -7.64 -5.41 -8.71
N THR A 77 -7.33 -4.74 -9.82
CA THR A 77 -6.11 -4.94 -10.64
C THR A 77 -4.98 -3.94 -10.33
N PHE A 78 -4.89 -3.47 -9.09
CA PHE A 78 -3.93 -2.43 -8.65
C PHE A 78 -2.64 -3.04 -8.10
N TYR A 79 -1.48 -2.61 -8.62
CA TYR A 79 -0.17 -3.18 -8.28
C TYR A 79 0.98 -2.17 -8.35
N ALA A 80 2.15 -2.54 -7.82
CA ALA A 80 3.42 -1.80 -7.87
C ALA A 80 3.32 -0.32 -7.43
N SER A 81 2.42 -0.04 -6.49
CA SER A 81 2.10 1.34 -6.10
C SER A 81 3.19 2.02 -5.27
N LYS A 82 3.19 3.34 -5.32
CA LYS A 82 4.07 4.24 -4.57
C LYS A 82 3.28 5.43 -4.11
N SER A 83 3.63 5.92 -2.94
CA SER A 83 3.03 7.09 -2.34
C SER A 83 3.98 8.28 -2.33
N PHE A 84 3.40 9.47 -2.27
CA PHE A 84 4.13 10.72 -2.06
C PHE A 84 3.28 11.68 -1.25
N TYR A 85 3.95 12.52 -0.47
CA TYR A 85 3.30 13.59 0.27
C TYR A 85 3.16 14.80 -0.65
N ASP A 86 1.95 15.32 -0.80
CA ASP A 86 1.69 16.59 -1.46
C ASP A 86 1.66 17.71 -0.40
N PRO A 87 2.67 18.60 -0.37
CA PRO A 87 2.75 19.67 0.63
C PRO A 87 1.73 20.79 0.39
N LEU A 88 1.13 20.89 -0.81
CA LEU A 88 0.14 21.94 -1.10
C LEU A 88 -1.23 21.58 -0.52
N SER A 89 -1.63 20.32 -0.64
CA SER A 89 -2.87 19.79 -0.05
C SER A 89 -2.69 19.27 1.37
N GLY A 90 -1.46 18.93 1.77
CA GLY A 90 -1.15 18.25 3.02
C GLY A 90 -1.55 16.78 3.04
N GLU A 91 -1.78 16.18 1.86
CA GLU A 91 -2.29 14.82 1.71
C GLU A 91 -1.18 13.82 1.36
N GLN A 92 -1.31 12.57 1.84
CA GLN A 92 -0.55 11.45 1.32
C GLN A 92 -1.31 10.88 0.11
N LEU A 93 -0.67 10.86 -1.05
CA LEU A 93 -1.24 10.35 -2.29
C LEU A 93 -0.61 9.01 -2.66
N LEU A 94 -1.39 8.09 -3.22
CA LEU A 94 -0.98 6.77 -3.71
C LEU A 94 -1.39 6.62 -5.18
N PHE A 95 -0.50 6.09 -6.00
CA PHE A 95 -0.84 5.63 -7.34
C PHE A 95 -0.01 4.39 -7.67
N GLY A 96 -0.47 3.62 -8.64
CA GLY A 96 0.19 2.37 -9.02
C GLY A 96 -0.19 1.92 -10.41
N TRP A 97 0.51 0.91 -10.86
CA TRP A 97 0.26 0.27 -12.14
C TRP A 97 -1.11 -0.43 -12.11
N VAL A 98 -1.92 -0.16 -13.14
CA VAL A 98 -3.13 -0.92 -13.41
C VAL A 98 -2.76 -2.07 -14.33
N GLN A 99 -2.99 -3.30 -13.87
CA GLN A 99 -2.63 -4.51 -14.61
C GLN A 99 -3.29 -4.52 -15.99
N GLU A 100 -2.51 -4.94 -16.99
CA GLU A 100 -2.98 -5.16 -18.35
C GLU A 100 -3.71 -6.51 -18.47
N GLU A 101 -4.78 -6.52 -19.26
CA GLU A 101 -5.49 -7.75 -19.58
C GLU A 101 -4.81 -8.48 -20.74
N GLN A 102 -4.76 -9.82 -20.67
CA GLN A 102 -4.30 -10.61 -21.79
C GLN A 102 -5.23 -10.42 -23.00
N GLY A 103 -4.65 -10.17 -24.17
CA GLY A 103 -5.41 -9.89 -25.39
C GLY A 103 -5.78 -8.41 -25.57
N SER A 104 -5.25 -7.52 -24.75
CA SER A 104 -5.33 -6.07 -24.98
C SER A 104 -4.81 -5.71 -26.38
N PRO A 105 -5.44 -4.75 -27.08
CA PRO A 105 -5.00 -4.34 -28.41
C PRO A 105 -3.57 -3.80 -28.35
N ILE A 106 -2.79 -4.05 -29.42
CA ILE A 106 -1.46 -3.47 -29.57
C ILE A 106 -1.65 -1.97 -29.84
N LEU A 107 -1.24 -1.14 -28.89
CA LEU A 107 -1.22 0.31 -29.00
C LEU A 107 0.24 0.80 -29.12
N GLU A 108 0.43 2.08 -29.44
CA GLU A 108 1.76 2.72 -29.44
C GLU A 108 2.37 2.87 -28.02
N TRP A 109 1.57 2.59 -26.99
CA TRP A 109 1.96 2.63 -25.59
C TRP A 109 1.42 1.38 -24.88
N ALA A 110 2.06 1.05 -23.77
CA ALA A 110 1.63 -0.02 -22.87
C ALA A 110 1.58 0.55 -21.45
N SER A 111 0.65 0.03 -20.66
CA SER A 111 0.46 0.28 -19.24
C SER A 111 -0.02 1.68 -18.89
N VAL A 112 -0.71 1.78 -17.76
CA VAL A 112 -1.20 3.05 -17.24
C VAL A 112 -1.10 3.10 -15.72
N GLN A 113 -0.93 4.29 -15.18
CA GLN A 113 -1.05 4.53 -13.75
C GLN A 113 -2.52 4.70 -13.38
N SER A 114 -2.88 4.27 -12.18
CA SER A 114 -4.19 4.54 -11.61
C SER A 114 -4.41 6.04 -11.43
N ILE A 115 -5.66 6.44 -11.24
CA ILE A 115 -5.98 7.76 -10.69
C ILE A 115 -5.27 7.87 -9.31
N PRO A 116 -4.57 8.97 -9.01
CA PRO A 116 -4.02 9.20 -7.68
C PRO A 116 -5.10 9.19 -6.60
N ARG A 117 -4.83 8.52 -5.49
CA ARG A 117 -5.78 8.32 -4.39
C ARG A 117 -5.23 8.90 -3.10
N VAL A 118 -6.06 9.63 -2.37
CA VAL A 118 -5.72 10.13 -1.04
C VAL A 118 -5.78 8.97 -0.03
N ILE A 119 -4.72 8.78 0.75
CA ILE A 119 -4.66 7.77 1.82
C ILE A 119 -4.99 8.44 3.15
N ARG A 120 -6.00 7.91 3.87
CA ARG A 120 -6.42 8.37 5.20
C ARG A 120 -6.91 7.19 6.02
N GLU A 121 -6.79 7.32 7.34
CA GLU A 121 -7.53 6.48 8.29
C GLU A 121 -9.02 6.88 8.24
N ASP A 122 -9.91 5.88 8.26
CA ASP A 122 -11.35 6.11 8.36
C ASP A 122 -11.67 6.73 9.73
N PRO A 123 -12.61 7.70 9.85
CA PRO A 123 -12.94 8.36 11.12
C PRO A 123 -13.51 7.46 12.21
#